data_AF-A0A2E0W0K3-F1
#
_entry.id   AF-A0A2E0W0K3-F1
#
_cell.length_a   1.000
_cell.length_b   1.000
_cell.length_c   1.000
_cell.angle_alpha   90.00
_cell.angle_beta   90.00
_cell.angle_gamma   90.00
#
_symmetry.space_group_name_H-M   'P 1'
#
loop_
_entity.id
_entity.type
_entity.pdbx_description
1 polymer ?
#
loop_
_entity_poly.entity_id
_entity_poly.type
_entity_poly.pdbx_seq_one_letter_code
_entity_poly.pdbx_strand_id
1 'polypeptide(L)'
;MTKYQLRIFYHFYKQLKGYYELNVKSGITKPEVSRNLDMYFDFLILQEAFGVSEAFEKLANKYNVGSKAVEKIFHIVLERNVKVEKDFFKKFDT
;
A
#
# COMPACT_ATOMS: atom_id res chain seq x y z
N MET A 1 2.57 2.73 -15.62
CA MET A 1 3.79 2.69 -14.81
C MET A 1 4.95 2.15 -15.62
N THR A 2 5.94 3.00 -15.91
CA THR A 2 7.15 2.56 -16.63
C THR A 2 8.01 1.64 -15.75
N LYS A 3 8.88 0.83 -16.38
CA LYS A 3 9.86 -0.01 -15.65
C LYS A 3 10.69 0.78 -14.63
N TYR A 4 11.00 2.04 -14.94
CA TYR A 4 11.71 2.95 -14.06
C TYR A 4 10.89 3.37 -12.84
N GLN A 5 9.63 3.76 -13.03
CA GLN A 5 8.70 4.08 -11.95
C GLN A 5 8.50 2.89 -11.01
N LEU A 6 8.33 1.69 -11.56
CA LEU A 6 8.19 0.46 -10.77
C LEU A 6 9.42 0.19 -9.91
N ARG A 7 10.62 0.41 -10.46
CA ARG A 7 11.88 0.23 -9.72
C ARG A 7 12.00 1.22 -8.56
N ILE A 8 11.63 2.49 -8.77
CA ILE A 8 11.58 3.50 -7.70
C ILE A 8 10.60 3.05 -6.60
N PHE A 9 9.37 2.68 -6.97
CA PHE A 9 8.36 2.22 -6.02
C PHE A 9 8.83 1.01 -5.21
N TYR A 10 9.49 0.05 -5.87
CA TYR A 10 10.06 -1.11 -5.19
C TYR A 10 11.10 -0.75 -4.12
N HIS A 11 11.97 0.23 -4.39
CA HIS A 11 12.95 0.70 -3.42
C HIS A 11 12.28 1.39 -2.22
N PHE A 12 11.29 2.25 -2.45
CA PHE A 12 10.52 2.88 -1.38
C PHE A 12 9.75 1.85 -0.54
N TYR A 13 9.09 0.90 -1.20
CA TYR A 13 8.38 -0.20 -0.54
C TYR A 13 9.30 -0.99 0.39
N LYS A 14 10.51 -1.36 -0.06
CA LYS A 14 11.49 -2.08 0.78
C LYS A 14 11.83 -1.33 2.07
N GLN A 15 12.07 -0.03 1.98
CA GLN A 15 12.43 0.79 3.15
C GLN A 15 11.26 0.89 4.13
N LEU A 16 10.06 1.19 3.63
CA LEU A 16 8.85 1.25 4.45
C LEU A 16 8.56 -0.09 5.11
N LYS A 17 8.61 -1.19 4.34
CA LYS A 17 8.37 -2.54 4.86
C LYS A 17 9.34 -2.87 5.99
N GLY A 18 10.63 -2.62 5.82
CA GLY A 18 11.62 -2.84 6.86
C GLY A 18 11.32 -2.06 8.14
N TYR A 19 10.92 -0.80 8.02
CA TYR A 19 10.51 0.02 9.18
C TYR A 19 9.30 -0.57 9.92
N TYR A 20 8.24 -0.96 9.19
CA TYR A 20 7.06 -1.54 9.81
C TYR A 20 7.31 -2.91 10.43
N GLU A 21 8.13 -3.76 9.80
CA GLU A 21 8.52 -5.05 10.37
C GLU A 21 9.30 -4.89 11.68
N LEU A 22 10.21 -3.92 11.75
CA LEU A 22 10.92 -3.59 12.99
C LEU A 22 9.93 -3.13 14.07
N ASN A 23 9.00 -2.23 13.74
CA ASN A 23 7.99 -1.77 14.70
C ASN A 23 7.04 -2.88 15.16
N VAL A 24 6.73 -3.85 14.29
CA VAL A 24 5.97 -5.04 14.67
C VAL A 24 6.76 -5.91 15.64
N LYS A 25 8.05 -6.17 15.36
CA LYS A 25 8.93 -6.93 16.26
C LYS A 25 9.09 -6.27 17.63
N SER A 26 9.10 -4.94 17.65
CA SER A 26 9.16 -4.14 18.89
C SER A 26 7.81 -3.95 19.59
N GLY A 27 6.72 -4.51 19.07
CA GLY A 27 5.36 -4.38 19.64
C GLY A 27 4.71 -3.00 19.49
N ILE A 28 5.34 -2.08 18.77
CA ILE A 28 4.87 -0.69 18.56
C ILE A 28 3.71 -0.65 17.56
N THR A 29 3.67 -1.59 16.62
CA THR A 29 2.64 -1.64 15.56
C THR A 29 2.12 -3.07 15.37
N LYS A 30 0.88 -3.18 14.89
CA LYS A 30 0.24 -4.48 14.62
C LYS A 30 0.78 -5.12 13.34
N PRO A 31 0.91 -6.46 13.28
CA PRO A 31 1.32 -7.19 12.07
C PRO A 31 0.49 -6.85 10.83
N GLU A 32 -0.79 -6.52 11.01
CA GLU A 32 -1.71 -6.15 9.93
C GLU A 32 -1.23 -4.96 9.11
N VAL A 33 -0.55 -3.98 9.73
CA VAL A 33 -0.05 -2.79 9.01
C VAL A 33 1.04 -3.19 8.02
N SER A 34 1.95 -4.08 8.43
CA SER A 34 2.99 -4.63 7.58
C SER A 34 2.40 -5.47 6.44
N ARG A 35 1.37 -6.29 6.72
CA ARG A 35 0.67 -7.08 5.69
C ARG A 35 -0.07 -6.21 4.68
N ASN A 36 -0.72 -5.13 5.14
CA ASN A 36 -1.45 -4.22 4.26
C ASN A 36 -0.54 -3.49 3.28
N LEU A 37 0.73 -3.25 3.64
CA LEU A 37 1.72 -2.70 2.72
C LEU A 37 2.08 -3.67 1.60
N ASP A 38 2.19 -4.97 1.90
CA ASP A 38 2.43 -5.99 0.87
C ASP A 38 1.26 -6.02 -0.12
N MET A 39 0.04 -6.02 0.42
CA MET A 39 -1.19 -6.01 -0.39
C MET A 39 -1.28 -4.78 -1.29
N TYR A 40 -0.91 -3.61 -0.79
CA TYR A 40 -0.90 -2.38 -1.57
C TYR A 40 0.18 -2.40 -2.67
N PHE A 41 1.38 -2.90 -2.36
CA PHE A 41 2.45 -3.01 -3.35
C PHE A 41 2.07 -4.00 -4.47
N ASP A 42 1.53 -5.16 -4.11
CA ASP A 42 1.02 -6.13 -5.07
C ASP A 42 -0.12 -5.56 -5.93
N PHE A 43 -1.00 -4.74 -5.35
CA PHE A 43 -2.04 -4.04 -6.11
C PHE A 43 -1.44 -3.14 -7.19
N LEU A 44 -0.43 -2.34 -6.84
CA LEU A 44 0.20 -1.42 -7.79
C LEU A 44 0.86 -2.17 -8.97
N ILE A 45 1.37 -3.38 -8.74
CA ILE A 45 1.90 -4.26 -9.80
C ILE A 45 0.77 -4.81 -10.66
N LEU A 46 -0.27 -5.36 -10.03
CA LEU A 46 -1.36 -6.04 -10.73
C LEU A 46 -2.24 -5.07 -11.51
N GLN A 47 -2.50 -3.87 -10.99
CA GLN A 47 -3.30 -2.86 -11.69
C GLN A 47 -2.65 -2.44 -13.01
N GLU A 48 -1.31 -2.44 -13.06
CA GLU A 48 -0.57 -2.04 -14.25
C GLU A 48 -0.65 -3.11 -15.34
N ALA A 49 -0.69 -4.38 -14.93
CA ALA A 49 -0.72 -5.51 -15.85
C ALA A 49 -2.14 -5.88 -16.31
N PHE A 50 -3.14 -5.72 -15.44
CA PHE A 50 -4.49 -6.27 -15.64
C PHE A 50 -5.62 -5.24 -15.49
N GLY A 51 -5.30 -4.00 -15.09
CA GLY A 51 -6.30 -3.01 -14.71
C GLY A 51 -6.85 -3.20 -13.30
N VAL A 52 -7.61 -2.22 -12.84
CA VAL A 52 -8.00 -2.08 -11.42
C VAL A 52 -8.91 -3.20 -10.94
N SER A 53 -9.96 -3.55 -11.70
CA SER A 53 -10.93 -4.57 -11.30
C SER A 53 -10.31 -5.96 -11.19
N GLU A 54 -9.52 -6.38 -12.19
CA GLU A 54 -8.83 -7.68 -12.15
C GLU A 54 -7.75 -7.74 -11.07
N ALA A 55 -7.09 -6.62 -10.76
CA ALA A 55 -6.11 -6.56 -9.68
C ALA A 55 -6.74 -6.88 -8.32
N PHE A 56 -7.94 -6.37 -8.04
CA PHE A 56 -8.66 -6.67 -6.80
C PHE A 56 -9.04 -8.15 -6.68
N GLU A 57 -9.51 -8.78 -7.75
CA GLU A 57 -9.86 -10.21 -7.75
C GLU A 57 -8.62 -11.09 -7.54
N LYS A 58 -7.53 -10.79 -8.25
CA LYS A 58 -6.26 -11.52 -8.10
C LYS A 58 -5.68 -11.37 -6.69
N LEU A 59 -5.79 -10.18 -6.09
CA LEU A 59 -5.39 -9.93 -4.70
C LEU A 59 -6.24 -10.66 -3.67
N ALA A 60 -7.56 -10.64 -3.85
CA ALA A 60 -8.50 -11.34 -2.99
C ALA A 60 -8.15 -12.84 -2.91
N ASN A 61 -7.87 -13.44 -4.07
CA ASN A 61 -7.42 -14.83 -4.17
C ASN A 61 -6.03 -15.04 -3.55
N LYS A 62 -5.04 -14.19 -3.86
CA LYS A 62 -3.67 -14.31 -3.35
C LYS A 62 -3.58 -14.27 -1.83
N TYR A 63 -4.37 -13.40 -1.20
CA TYR A 63 -4.35 -13.18 0.25
C TYR A 63 -5.46 -13.92 1.00
N ASN A 64 -6.28 -14.71 0.30
CA ASN A 64 -7.45 -15.40 0.85
C ASN A 64 -8.35 -14.48 1.69
N VAL A 65 -8.66 -13.32 1.12
CA VAL A 65 -9.49 -12.27 1.73
C VAL A 65 -10.62 -11.88 0.78
N GLY A 66 -11.76 -11.45 1.32
CA GLY A 66 -12.84 -10.95 0.47
C GLY A 66 -12.43 -9.71 -0.33
N SER A 67 -12.88 -9.61 -1.58
CA SER A 67 -12.61 -8.47 -2.47
C SER A 67 -12.92 -7.11 -1.83
N LYS A 68 -14.06 -7.01 -1.12
CA LYS A 68 -14.44 -5.82 -0.34
C LYS A 68 -13.46 -5.45 0.77
N ALA A 69 -12.75 -6.44 1.35
CA ALA A 69 -11.73 -6.17 2.35
C ALA A 69 -10.46 -5.60 1.72
N VAL A 70 -10.09 -6.06 0.52
CA VAL A 70 -8.97 -5.50 -0.26
C VAL A 70 -9.27 -4.06 -0.67
N GLU A 71 -10.47 -3.80 -1.19
CA GLU A 71 -10.93 -2.44 -1.55
C GLU A 71 -10.89 -1.49 -0.34
N LYS A 72 -11.31 -1.96 0.84
CA LYS A 72 -11.29 -1.16 2.07
C LYS A 72 -9.87 -0.88 2.55
N ILE A 73 -8.95 -1.85 2.46
CA ILE A 73 -7.53 -1.64 2.76
C ILE A 73 -6.94 -0.59 1.81
N PHE A 74 -7.29 -0.67 0.53
CA PHE A 74 -6.87 0.30 -0.47
C PHE A 74 -7.41 1.71 -0.19
N HIS A 75 -8.70 1.83 0.12
CA HIS A 75 -9.31 3.11 0.51
C HIS A 75 -8.69 3.68 1.77
N ILE A 76 -8.41 2.87 2.79
CA ILE A 76 -7.74 3.34 4.02
C ILE A 76 -6.33 3.85 3.72
N VAL A 77 -5.58 3.19 2.83
CA VAL A 77 -4.24 3.64 2.44
C VAL A 77 -4.33 4.93 1.62
N LEU A 78 -5.25 5.03 0.66
CA LEU A 78 -5.48 6.24 -0.13
C LEU A 78 -5.97 7.42 0.71
N GLU A 79 -6.99 7.25 1.54
CA GLU A 79 -7.52 8.31 2.40
C GLU A 79 -6.47 8.81 3.39
N ARG A 80 -5.65 7.90 3.96
CA ARG A 80 -4.54 8.30 4.82
C ARG A 80 -3.46 9.04 4.03
N ASN A 81 -3.10 8.58 2.83
CA ASN A 81 -2.09 9.26 2.01
C ASN A 81 -2.57 10.62 1.51
N VAL A 82 -3.81 10.75 1.05
CA VAL A 82 -4.42 12.02 0.62
C VAL A 82 -4.55 13.00 1.79
N LYS A 83 -4.90 12.51 2.98
CA LYS A 83 -4.96 13.34 4.18
C LYS A 83 -3.57 13.81 4.61
N VAL A 84 -2.57 12.93 4.59
CA VAL A 84 -1.17 13.29 4.85
C VAL A 84 -0.64 14.28 3.81
N GLU A 85 -0.96 14.12 2.53
CA GLU A 85 -0.63 15.10 1.49
C GLU A 85 -1.27 16.46 1.78
N LYS A 86 -2.58 16.50 2.05
CA LYS A 86 -3.30 17.74 2.37
C LYS A 86 -2.74 18.43 3.61
N ASP A 87 -2.40 17.66 4.65
CA ASP A 87 -1.83 18.19 5.89
C ASP A 87 -0.37 18.63 5.72
N PHE A 88 0.37 18.00 4.79
CA PHE A 88 1.72 18.42 4.40
C PHE A 88 1.66 19.76 3.66
N PHE A 89 0.87 19.88 2.59
CA PHE A 89 0.77 21.13 1.81
C PHE A 89 0.25 22.31 2.63
N LYS A 90 -0.70 22.09 3.56
CA LYS A 90 -1.14 23.13 4.51
C LYS A 90 -0.02 23.73 5.38
N LYS A 91 1.07 22.99 5.62
CA LYS A 91 2.22 23.49 6.39
C LYS A 91 3.22 24.28 5.55
N PHE A 92 3.14 24.19 4.22
CA PHE A 92 3.98 24.97 3.29
C PHE A 92 3.26 26.19 2.72
N ASP A 93 1.94 26.29 2.91
CA ASP A 93 1.12 27.46 2.56
C ASP A 93 1.01 28.50 3.72
N THR A 94 1.81 28.37 4.79
CA THR A 94 1.97 29.35 5.89
C THR A 94 3.40 29.83 5.97
#